data_AF-A0A5K1BXE0-F1
#
_entry.id   AF-A0A5K1BXE0-F1
#
_cell.length_a   1.000
_cell.length_b   1.000
_cell.length_c   1.000
_cell.angle_alpha   90.00
_cell.angle_beta   90.00
_cell.angle_gamma   90.00
#
_symmetry.space_group_name_H-M   'P 1'
#
loop_
_entity.id
_entity.type
_entity.pdbx_description
1 polymer ?
#
loop_
_entity_poly.entity_id
_entity_poly.type
_entity_poly.pdbx_seq_one_letter_code
_entity_poly.pdbx_strand_id
1 'polypeptide(L)' 'MREALDSFIVVERDGSIIACAALFPYFEDKSGEVACIAVSPECRGHGQGDKLL' A
#
# COMPACT_ATOMS: atom_id res chain seq x y z
N MET A 1 -10.61 -14.16 -0.93
CA MET A 1 -9.16 -13.82 -0.84
C MET A 1 -8.62 -13.15 -2.11
N ARG A 2 -8.98 -13.58 -3.33
CA ARG A 2 -8.48 -12.94 -4.58
C ARG A 2 -8.88 -11.47 -4.76
N GLU A 3 -10.11 -11.10 -4.39
CA GLU A 3 -10.61 -9.73 -4.56
C GLU A 3 -9.82 -8.68 -3.75
N ALA A 4 -9.16 -9.10 -2.66
CA ALA A 4 -8.29 -8.22 -1.90
C ALA A 4 -7.01 -7.86 -2.65
N LEU A 5 -6.54 -8.70 -3.59
CA LEU A 5 -5.29 -8.47 -4.33
C LEU A 5 -5.38 -7.25 -5.25
N ASP A 6 -6.55 -7.03 -5.87
CA ASP A 6 -6.79 -5.89 -6.76
C ASP A 6 -6.78 -4.55 -6.00
N SER A 7 -6.88 -4.59 -4.67
CA SER A 7 -6.83 -3.41 -3.80
C SER A 7 -5.40 -3.01 -3.42
N PHE A 8 -4.38 -3.83 -3.71
CA PHE A 8 -3.00 -3.54 -3.34
C PHE A 8 -2.31 -2.62 -4.33
N ILE A 9 -1.56 -1.68 -3.77
CA ILE A 9 -0.59 -0.84 -4.46
C ILE A 9 0.78 -1.21 -3.91
N VAL A 10 1.75 -1.40 -4.80
CA VAL A 10 3.12 -1.76 -4.45
C VAL A 10 4.10 -0.73 -5.01
N VAL A 11 5.19 -0.51 -4.28
CA VAL A 11 6.36 0.22 -4.76
C VAL A 11 7.42 -0.80 -5.12
N GLU A 12 7.83 -0.79 -6.39
CA GLU A 12 8.90 -1.65 -6.90
C GLU A 12 10.19 -0.84 -7.10
N ARG A 13 11.33 -1.44 -6.75
CA ARG A 13 12.66 -0.93 -7.07
C ARG A 13 13.57 -2.10 -7.41
N ASP A 14 14.25 -2.01 -8.55
CA ASP A 14 15.20 -3.04 -9.03
C ASP A 14 14.60 -4.46 -9.06
N GLY A 15 13.33 -4.59 -9.48
CA GLY A 15 12.63 -5.88 -9.53
C GLY A 15 12.11 -6.39 -8.18
N SER A 16 12.29 -5.63 -7.10
CA SER A 16 11.86 -6.00 -5.74
C SER A 16 10.75 -5.09 -5.23
N ILE A 17 9.72 -5.67 -4.62
CA ILE A 17 8.69 -4.90 -3.90
C ILE A 17 9.29 -4.41 -2.57
N ILE A 18 9.39 -3.10 -2.40
CA ILE A 18 9.99 -2.47 -1.21
C ILE A 18 8.95 -1.84 -0.27
N ALA A 19 7.72 -1.63 -0.75
CA ALA A 19 6.61 -1.16 0.07
C ALA A 19 5.27 -1.59 -0.52
N CYS A 20 4.23 -1.68 0.31
CA CYS A 20 2.86 -1.92 -0.14
C CYS A 20 1.83 -1.27 0.79
N ALA A 21 0.63 -1.06 0.26
CA ALA A 21 -0.58 -0.73 0.98
C ALA A 21 -1.79 -1.30 0.23
N ALA A 22 -2.94 -1.42 0.90
CA ALA A 22 -4.21 -1.76 0.26
C ALA A 22 -5.27 -0.70 0.61
N LEU A 23 -6.09 -0.32 -0.38
CA LEU A 23 -7.19 0.62 -0.19
C LEU A 23 -8.55 -0.07 -0.39
N PHE A 24 -9.38 -0.04 0.64
CA PHE A 24 -10.74 -0.60 0.60
C PHE A 24 -11.76 0.53 0.61
N PRO A 25 -12.45 0.81 -0.51
CA PRO A 25 -13.40 1.92 -0.60
C PRO A 25 -14.75 1.62 0.08
N TYR A 26 -15.28 2.63 0.78
CA TYR A 26 -16.66 2.70 1.28
C TYR A 26 -17.41 3.79 0.51
N PHE A 27 -18.01 3.42 -0.63
CA PHE A 27 -18.53 4.38 -1.60
C PHE A 27 -19.68 5.26 -1.07
N GLU A 28 -20.55 4.72 -0.22
CA GLU A 28 -21.68 5.48 0.36
C GLU A 28 -21.19 6.57 1.33
N ASP A 29 -20.20 6.23 2.15
CA ASP A 29 -19.62 7.13 3.15
C ASP A 29 -18.58 8.09 2.57
N LYS A 30 -18.29 7.99 1.26
CA LYS A 30 -17.21 8.73 0.56
C LYS A 30 -15.87 8.62 1.30
N SER A 31 -15.59 7.44 1.84
CA SER A 31 -14.39 7.16 2.62
C SER A 31 -13.78 5.83 2.20
N GLY A 32 -12.68 5.45 2.83
CA GLY A 32 -12.03 4.17 2.60
C GLY A 32 -11.02 3.86 3.67
N GLU A 33 -10.75 2.58 3.86
CA GLU A 33 -9.74 2.09 4.78
C GLU A 33 -8.42 1.85 4.04
N VAL A 34 -7.34 2.45 4.56
CA VAL A 34 -5.98 2.06 4.18
C VAL A 34 -5.52 0.98 5.15
N ALA A 35 -5.22 -0.19 4.62
CA ALA A 35 -4.77 -1.35 5.40
C ALA A 35 -3.47 -1.93 4.81
N CYS A 36 -2.89 -2.89 5.52
CA CYS A 36 -1.71 -3.64 5.08
C CYS A 36 -0.51 -2.77 4.68
N ILE A 37 -0.34 -1.59 5.31
CA ILE A 37 0.79 -0.70 5.01
C ILE A 37 2.09 -1.28 5.56
N ALA A 38 3.08 -1.43 4.69
CA ALA A 38 4.39 -1.96 5.06
C ALA A 38 5.50 -1.35 4.19
N VAL A 39 6.67 -1.13 4.80
CA VAL A 39 7.91 -0.72 4.12
C VAL A 39 9.04 -1.63 4.57
N SER A 40 9.84 -2.10 3.61
CA SER A 40 11.00 -2.94 3.88
C SER A 40 11.94 -2.24 4.86
N PRO A 41 12.52 -2.95 5.86
CA PRO A 41 13.32 -2.32 6.92
C PRO A 41 14.44 -1.43 6.42
N GLU A 42 15.12 -1.83 5.34
CA GLU A 42 16.22 -1.11 4.71
C GLU A 42 15.79 0.19 3.99
N CYS A 43 14.50 0.36 3.70
CA CYS A 43 13.94 1.52 3.00
C CYS A 43 13.13 2.46 3.91
N ARG A 44 13.07 2.19 5.21
CA ARG A 44 12.37 3.04 6.19
C ARG A 44 13.10 4.37 6.38
N GLY A 45 12.36 5.41 6.76
CA GLY A 45 12.91 6.76 6.94
C GLY A 45 13.18 7.54 5.64
N HIS A 46 12.93 6.94 4.48
CA HIS A 46 13.11 7.56 3.15
C HIS A 46 11.78 7.98 2.49
N GLY A 47 10.72 8.16 3.28
CA GLY A 47 9.40 8.62 2.80
C GLY A 47 8.63 7.62 1.94
N GLN A 48 9.00 6.33 1.91
CA GLN A 48 8.31 5.34 1.08
C GLN A 48 6.89 5.04 1.57
N GLY A 49 6.62 5.19 2.87
CA GLY A 49 5.25 5.09 3.41
C GLY A 49 4.39 6.28 2.99
N ASP A 50 4.96 7.49 2.99
CA ASP A 50 4.25 8.70 2.56
C ASP A 50 3.90 8.66 1.07
N LYS A 51 4.74 8.02 0.23
CA LYS A 51 4.45 7.84 -1.20
C LYS A 51 3.27 6.91 -1.49
N LEU A 52 2.83 6.12 -0.50
CA LEU A 52 1.66 5.24 -0.62
C LEU A 52 0.36 5.96 -0.22
N LEU A 53 0.43 7.21 0.26
CA LEU A 53 -0.69 8.02 0.74
C LEU A 53 -0.82 9.32 -0.07
#